data_AF-A0A2T9K263-F1
#
_entry.id   AF-A0A2T9K263-F1
#
_cell.length_a   1.000
_cell.length_b   1.000
_cell.length_c   1.000
_cell.angle_alpha   90.00
_cell.angle_beta   90.00
_cell.angle_gamma   90.00
#
_symmetry.space_group_name_H-M   'P 1'
#
loop_
_entity.id
_entity.type
_entity.pdbx_description
1 polymer ?
#
loop_
_entity_poly.entity_id
_entity_poly.type
_entity_poly.pdbx_seq_one_letter_code
_entity_poly.pdbx_strand_id
1 'polypeptide(L)'
;MSTAAVLWLMAGCSPAAQPASTRTVAAIEIPLKTNRDHDDLVAMLHRHAAADGQDGIHVDDRTDEWLDLQPQVEAMAPEERGTIAVAVWRGADDASLEVLVQDWSHPGRAWLTFARGEPAERSTRLREGLLADIHARWPDAQPLPLENGVIPLPGDLEAVDGAYRTIPSEAAKYVR
;
A
#
# COMPACT_ATOMS: atom_id res chain seq x y z
N MET A 1 17.34 41.22 39.50
CA MET A 1 16.71 41.46 38.19
C MET A 1 17.80 41.45 37.13
N SER A 2 17.86 40.42 36.29
CA SER A 2 18.58 40.47 35.01
C SER A 2 17.93 39.44 34.08
N THR A 3 17.70 39.91 32.87
CA THR A 3 16.70 39.46 31.92
C THR A 3 17.39 38.69 30.79
N ALA A 4 16.80 37.55 30.44
CA ALA A 4 16.73 36.89 29.13
C ALA A 4 17.97 36.78 28.21
N ALA A 5 18.24 35.55 27.76
CA ALA A 5 18.02 35.17 26.36
C ALA A 5 18.15 33.64 26.21
N VAL A 6 17.02 32.93 26.27
CA VAL A 6 16.92 31.54 25.81
C VAL A 6 16.70 31.61 24.31
N LEU A 7 17.77 31.41 23.53
CA LEU A 7 17.69 31.23 22.09
C LEU A 7 17.14 29.83 21.81
N TRP A 8 15.85 29.81 21.44
CA TRP A 8 15.17 28.67 20.87
C TRP A 8 15.81 28.29 19.53
N LEU A 9 16.62 27.23 19.52
CA LEU A 9 16.99 26.51 18.31
C LEU A 9 15.79 25.66 17.88
N MET A 10 14.89 26.27 17.09
CA MET A 10 13.93 25.53 16.28
C MET A 10 14.71 24.83 15.16
N ALA A 11 15.31 23.68 15.47
CA ALA A 11 15.78 22.76 14.45
C ALA A 11 14.54 22.31 13.68
N GLY A 12 14.33 22.91 12.51
CA GLY A 12 13.28 22.49 11.59
C GLY A 12 13.45 21.00 11.34
N CYS A 13 12.39 20.23 11.58
CA CYS A 13 12.30 18.85 11.16
C CYS A 13 12.49 18.83 9.64
N SER A 14 13.72 18.64 9.18
CA SER A 14 13.97 18.33 7.78
C SER A 14 13.25 17.02 7.50
N PRO A 15 12.56 16.87 6.35
CA PRO A 15 11.96 15.59 6.00
C PRO A 15 13.05 14.53 6.09
N ALA A 16 12.91 13.60 7.04
CA ALA A 16 13.83 12.49 7.14
C ALA A 16 13.78 11.75 5.78
N ALA A 17 14.93 11.59 5.14
CA ALA A 17 15.00 10.88 3.87
C ALA A 17 14.44 9.47 4.10
N GLN A 18 13.32 9.14 3.45
CA GLN A 18 12.80 7.79 3.49
C GLN A 18 13.78 6.86 2.79
N PRO A 19 14.08 5.68 3.36
CA PRO A 19 14.93 4.69 2.72
C PRO A 19 14.39 4.36 1.32
N ALA A 20 15.27 4.21 0.34
CA ALA A 20 14.86 3.87 -1.02
C ALA A 20 14.12 2.51 -1.11
N SER A 21 14.30 1.65 -0.10
CA SER A 21 13.62 0.36 0.04
C SER A 21 12.12 0.49 0.26
N THR A 22 11.62 1.56 0.89
CA THR A 22 10.18 1.76 1.16
C THR A 22 9.45 2.42 0.00
N ARG A 23 10.16 2.81 -1.07
CA ARG A 23 9.53 3.43 -2.25
C ARG A 23 8.63 2.41 -2.95
N THR A 24 7.38 2.78 -3.22
CA THR A 24 6.49 1.98 -4.07
C THR A 24 7.00 1.97 -5.50
N VAL A 25 7.12 0.77 -6.07
CA VAL A 25 7.63 0.56 -7.44
C VAL A 25 6.60 -0.09 -8.36
N ALA A 26 5.54 -0.67 -7.81
CA ALA A 26 4.37 -1.08 -8.55
C ALA A 26 3.13 -0.95 -7.68
N ALA A 27 1.97 -0.75 -8.31
CA ALA A 27 0.68 -0.81 -7.66
C ALA A 27 -0.37 -1.38 -8.61
N ILE A 28 -1.33 -2.12 -8.06
CA ILE A 28 -2.43 -2.73 -8.80
C ILE A 28 -3.71 -2.65 -7.98
N GLU A 29 -4.83 -2.41 -8.66
CA GLU A 29 -6.16 -2.52 -8.08
C GLU A 29 -6.76 -3.89 -8.43
N ILE A 30 -7.35 -4.55 -7.43
CA ILE A 30 -8.08 -5.79 -7.57
C ILE A 30 -9.55 -5.58 -7.14
N PRO A 31 -10.53 -5.89 -8.01
CA PRO A 31 -11.93 -5.89 -7.59
C PRO A 31 -12.24 -7.10 -6.72
N LEU A 32 -12.52 -6.88 -5.44
CA LEU A 32 -12.98 -7.88 -4.48
C LEU A 32 -14.51 -7.90 -4.46
N LYS A 33 -15.11 -8.72 -5.33
CA LYS A 33 -16.57 -8.77 -5.53
C LYS A 33 -17.28 -9.61 -4.47
N THR A 34 -16.54 -10.49 -3.79
CA THR A 34 -17.06 -11.46 -2.82
C THR A 34 -16.09 -11.67 -1.65
N ASN A 35 -16.60 -12.16 -0.51
CA ASN A 35 -15.74 -12.60 0.61
C ASN A 35 -14.76 -13.70 0.18
N ARG A 36 -15.12 -14.51 -0.82
CA ARG A 36 -14.20 -15.49 -1.39
C ARG A 36 -13.02 -14.82 -2.10
N ASP A 37 -13.21 -13.69 -2.78
CA ASP A 37 -12.10 -12.95 -3.39
C ASP A 37 -11.15 -12.40 -2.32
N HIS A 38 -11.70 -11.91 -1.20
CA HIS A 38 -10.93 -11.51 -0.04
C HIS A 38 -10.07 -12.66 0.48
N ASP A 39 -10.69 -13.80 0.81
CA ASP A 39 -9.99 -14.95 1.37
C ASP A 39 -8.94 -15.52 0.40
N ASP A 40 -9.27 -15.57 -0.90
CA ASP A 40 -8.35 -16.01 -1.95
C ASP A 40 -7.11 -15.09 -2.03
N LEU A 41 -7.29 -13.77 -1.87
CA LEU A 41 -6.19 -12.80 -1.87
C LEU A 41 -5.30 -12.96 -0.64
N VAL A 42 -5.87 -13.05 0.56
CA VAL A 42 -5.11 -13.25 1.80
C VAL A 42 -4.34 -14.57 1.75
N ALA A 43 -4.99 -15.64 1.32
CA ALA A 43 -4.33 -16.93 1.14
C ALA A 43 -3.18 -16.86 0.11
N MET A 44 -3.35 -16.11 -0.98
CA MET A 44 -2.29 -15.90 -1.97
C MET A 44 -1.08 -15.19 -1.37
N LEU A 45 -1.29 -14.13 -0.57
CA LEU A 45 -0.21 -13.44 0.14
C LEU A 45 0.56 -14.40 1.05
N HIS A 46 -0.13 -15.22 1.84
CA HIS A 46 0.51 -16.22 2.71
C HIS A 46 1.33 -17.24 1.93
N ARG A 47 0.81 -17.76 0.80
CA ARG A 47 1.56 -18.72 -0.04
C ARG A 47 2.85 -18.12 -0.56
N HIS A 48 2.81 -16.88 -1.04
CA HIS A 48 3.99 -16.20 -1.57
C HIS A 48 4.99 -15.81 -0.49
N ALA A 49 4.52 -15.39 0.69
CA ALA A 49 5.37 -15.15 1.86
C ALA A 49 6.07 -16.44 2.35
N ALA A 50 5.42 -17.60 2.23
CA ALA A 50 5.96 -18.89 2.62
C ALA A 50 6.81 -19.59 1.53
N ALA A 51 6.98 -18.98 0.35
CA ALA A 51 7.69 -19.60 -0.76
C ALA A 51 9.21 -19.67 -0.53
N ASP A 52 9.88 -20.63 -1.18
CA ASP A 52 11.33 -20.79 -1.10
C ASP A 52 12.08 -19.49 -1.42
N GLY A 53 13.02 -19.11 -0.55
CA GLY A 53 13.80 -17.88 -0.69
C GLY A 53 13.10 -16.61 -0.19
N GLN A 54 12.01 -16.76 0.57
CA GLN A 54 11.30 -15.69 1.28
C GLN A 54 11.46 -15.78 2.81
N ASP A 55 12.58 -16.33 3.28
CA ASP A 55 12.86 -16.45 4.71
C ASP A 55 12.74 -15.11 5.44
N GLY A 56 11.97 -15.12 6.54
CA GLY A 56 11.71 -13.95 7.37
C GLY A 56 10.67 -13.00 6.80
N ILE A 57 9.86 -13.42 5.82
CA ILE A 57 8.65 -12.72 5.38
C ILE A 57 7.44 -13.30 6.11
N HIS A 58 6.55 -12.42 6.58
CA HIS A 58 5.27 -12.79 7.17
C HIS A 58 4.15 -11.88 6.67
N VAL A 59 2.92 -12.35 6.86
CA VAL A 59 1.71 -11.60 6.52
C VAL A 59 1.01 -11.25 7.82
N ASP A 60 0.76 -9.96 8.00
CA ASP A 60 -0.09 -9.45 9.07
C ASP A 60 -1.44 -9.07 8.47
N ASP A 61 -2.41 -9.94 8.70
CA ASP A 61 -3.81 -9.61 8.48
C ASP A 61 -4.33 -8.85 9.70
N ARG A 62 -4.43 -7.52 9.54
CA ARG A 62 -4.94 -6.62 10.57
C ARG A 62 -6.38 -6.23 10.27
N THR A 63 -7.09 -6.97 9.41
CA THR A 63 -8.45 -6.60 9.00
C THR A 63 -9.39 -6.53 10.20
N ASP A 64 -9.37 -7.53 11.09
CA ASP A 64 -10.22 -7.53 12.30
C ASP A 64 -9.81 -6.41 13.28
N GLU A 65 -8.50 -6.25 13.55
CA GLU A 65 -8.01 -5.18 14.44
C GLU A 65 -8.30 -3.77 13.88
N TRP A 66 -8.29 -3.62 12.56
CA TRP A 66 -8.68 -2.39 11.88
C TRP A 66 -10.19 -2.14 12.02
N LEU A 67 -11.01 -3.17 11.84
CA LEU A 67 -12.44 -3.10 12.12
C LEU A 67 -12.72 -2.80 13.60
N ASP A 68 -11.85 -3.23 14.52
CA ASP A 68 -11.90 -2.93 15.95
C ASP A 68 -11.52 -1.47 16.30
N LEU A 69 -10.87 -0.74 15.37
CA LEU A 69 -10.82 0.74 15.41
C LEU A 69 -12.19 1.36 15.05
N GLN A 70 -13.25 0.54 15.12
CA GLN A 70 -14.66 0.81 14.87
C GLN A 70 -15.13 2.21 15.22
N PRO A 71 -14.81 2.83 16.37
CA PRO A 71 -15.28 4.18 16.67
C PRO A 71 -14.77 5.25 15.68
N GLN A 72 -13.59 5.05 15.10
CA GLN A 72 -12.98 5.93 14.10
C GLN A 72 -13.51 5.60 12.70
N VAL A 73 -13.69 4.32 12.41
CA VAL A 73 -14.29 3.82 11.15
C VAL A 73 -15.78 4.20 11.06
N GLU A 74 -16.51 4.20 12.17
CA GLU A 74 -17.91 4.61 12.26
C GLU A 74 -18.09 6.11 12.05
N ALA A 75 -17.07 6.91 12.40
CA ALA A 75 -17.04 8.34 12.11
C ALA A 75 -16.81 8.63 10.61
N MET A 76 -16.33 7.65 9.83
CA MET A 76 -16.21 7.73 8.38
C MET A 76 -17.56 7.42 7.71
N ALA A 77 -17.78 8.03 6.54
CA ALA A 77 -18.95 7.71 5.73
C ALA A 77 -18.88 6.21 5.30
N PRO A 78 -20.01 5.48 5.20
CA PRO A 78 -20.00 4.06 4.84
C PRO A 78 -19.19 3.72 3.58
N GLU A 79 -19.21 4.60 2.59
CA GLU A 79 -18.45 4.52 1.34
C GLU A 79 -16.93 4.71 1.52
N GLU A 80 -16.48 5.16 2.69
CA GLU A 80 -15.06 5.36 3.01
C GLU A 80 -14.47 4.24 3.87
N ARG A 81 -15.33 3.37 4.41
CA ARG A 81 -14.93 2.28 5.33
C ARG A 81 -14.32 1.14 4.53
N GLY A 82 -13.00 1.02 4.61
CA GLY A 82 -12.30 -0.14 4.03
C GLY A 82 -12.76 -1.46 4.65
N THR A 83 -12.64 -2.53 3.86
CA THR A 83 -13.00 -3.90 4.20
C THR A 83 -11.81 -4.84 4.28
N ILE A 84 -10.61 -4.40 3.85
CA ILE A 84 -9.38 -5.18 3.93
C ILE A 84 -8.21 -4.29 4.35
N ALA A 85 -7.35 -4.80 5.23
CA ALA A 85 -6.09 -4.16 5.63
C ALA A 85 -5.04 -5.23 5.95
N VAL A 86 -4.19 -5.54 4.98
CA VAL A 86 -3.19 -6.61 5.08
C VAL A 86 -1.83 -6.10 4.65
N ALA A 87 -0.81 -6.43 5.42
CA ALA A 87 0.57 -6.08 5.09
C ALA A 87 1.46 -7.33 5.04
N VAL A 88 2.40 -7.33 4.11
CA VAL A 88 3.46 -8.33 4.02
C VAL A 88 4.75 -7.65 4.43
N TRP A 89 5.36 -8.17 5.50
CA TRP A 89 6.54 -7.61 6.13
C TRP A 89 7.71 -8.55 6.02
N ARG A 90 8.91 -8.00 6.13
CA ARG A 90 10.16 -8.73 6.25
C ARG A 90 10.94 -8.30 7.49
N GLY A 91 11.54 -9.29 8.14
CA GLY A 91 12.37 -9.11 9.32
C GLY A 91 11.57 -9.21 10.61
N ALA A 92 12.27 -9.17 11.73
CA ALA A 92 11.62 -9.10 13.03
C ALA A 92 10.92 -7.74 13.21
N ASP A 93 9.79 -7.74 13.93
CA ASP A 93 9.05 -6.54 14.33
C ASP A 93 8.70 -5.60 13.15
N ASP A 94 8.22 -6.16 12.04
CA ASP A 94 7.71 -5.41 10.89
C ASP A 94 8.72 -4.40 10.30
N ALA A 95 10.01 -4.77 10.34
CA ALA A 95 11.10 -3.86 10.01
C ALA A 95 11.09 -3.35 8.55
N SER A 96 10.48 -4.08 7.62
CA SER A 96 10.46 -3.71 6.21
C SER A 96 9.18 -4.13 5.51
N LEU A 97 8.38 -3.16 5.06
CA LEU A 97 7.19 -3.41 4.26
C LEU A 97 7.59 -3.91 2.87
N GLU A 98 6.99 -5.01 2.43
CA GLU A 98 7.16 -5.57 1.08
C GLU A 98 5.90 -5.33 0.24
N VAL A 99 4.72 -5.56 0.82
CA VAL A 99 3.41 -5.35 0.17
C VAL A 99 2.43 -4.75 1.16
N LEU A 100 1.63 -3.78 0.74
CA LEU A 100 0.46 -3.30 1.50
C LEU A 100 -0.80 -3.44 0.65
N VAL A 101 -1.85 -3.97 1.26
CA VAL A 101 -3.17 -4.22 0.68
C VAL A 101 -4.23 -3.49 1.49
N GLN A 102 -4.97 -2.58 0.86
CA GLN A 102 -6.07 -1.87 1.51
C GLN A 102 -7.10 -1.33 0.50
N ASP A 103 -8.33 -1.07 0.93
CA ASP A 103 -9.41 -0.53 0.07
C ASP A 103 -10.08 0.72 0.66
N TRP A 104 -9.33 1.52 1.42
CA TRP A 104 -9.83 2.73 2.07
C TRP A 104 -10.37 3.75 1.06
N SER A 105 -11.51 4.37 1.35
CA SER A 105 -12.17 5.31 0.42
C SER A 105 -12.62 4.69 -0.92
N HIS A 106 -12.55 3.36 -1.06
CA HIS A 106 -13.03 2.62 -2.22
C HIS A 106 -13.30 1.13 -1.88
N PRO A 107 -14.24 0.84 -0.97
CA PRO A 107 -14.48 -0.51 -0.47
C PRO A 107 -14.76 -1.52 -1.60
N GLY A 108 -14.17 -2.70 -1.49
CA GLY A 108 -14.26 -3.76 -2.51
C GLY A 108 -13.32 -3.55 -3.71
N ARG A 109 -12.46 -2.52 -3.69
CA ARG A 109 -11.38 -2.33 -4.67
C ARG A 109 -10.05 -2.31 -3.91
N ALA A 110 -9.43 -3.47 -3.74
CA ALA A 110 -8.18 -3.55 -3.00
C ALA A 110 -7.03 -2.95 -3.81
N TRP A 111 -6.35 -1.96 -3.26
CA TRP A 111 -5.10 -1.43 -3.76
C TRP A 111 -3.95 -2.20 -3.14
N LEU A 112 -3.16 -2.85 -3.98
CA LEU A 112 -1.93 -3.52 -3.61
C LEU A 112 -0.75 -2.67 -4.06
N THR A 113 0.09 -2.27 -3.11
CA THR A 113 1.35 -1.57 -3.36
C THR A 113 2.52 -2.49 -3.09
N PHE A 114 3.54 -2.41 -3.95
CA PHE A 114 4.77 -3.18 -3.81
C PHE A 114 5.93 -2.24 -3.54
N ALA A 115 6.59 -2.42 -2.41
CA ALA A 115 7.81 -1.70 -2.10
C ALA A 115 8.96 -2.17 -3.01
N ARG A 116 9.99 -1.33 -3.15
CA ARG A 116 11.24 -1.72 -3.79
C ARG A 116 11.92 -2.86 -3.02
N GLY A 117 11.86 -2.76 -1.70
CA GLY A 117 12.50 -3.65 -0.73
C GLY A 117 14.03 -3.68 -0.81
N GLU A 118 14.63 -4.44 0.10
CA GLU A 118 16.09 -4.62 0.22
C GLU A 118 16.38 -5.97 0.90
N PRO A 119 16.98 -6.96 0.21
CA PRO A 119 17.53 -6.90 -1.16
C PRO A 119 16.45 -6.83 -2.26
N ALA A 120 16.67 -5.98 -3.26
CA ALA A 120 15.68 -5.69 -4.30
C ALA A 120 15.30 -6.91 -5.16
N GLU A 121 16.21 -7.87 -5.34
CA GLU A 121 15.95 -9.09 -6.11
C GLU A 121 14.87 -9.94 -5.46
N ARG A 122 14.87 -10.03 -4.12
CA ARG A 122 13.90 -10.82 -3.37
C ARG A 122 12.51 -10.22 -3.49
N SER A 123 12.39 -8.92 -3.22
CA SER A 123 11.13 -8.18 -3.33
C SER A 123 10.59 -8.17 -4.76
N THR A 124 11.50 -8.16 -5.75
CA THR A 124 11.13 -8.33 -7.15
C THR A 124 10.52 -9.70 -7.43
N ARG A 125 11.11 -10.80 -6.94
CA ARG A 125 10.52 -12.14 -7.08
C ARG A 125 9.15 -12.26 -6.42
N LEU A 126 9.02 -11.70 -5.20
CA LEU A 126 7.73 -11.68 -4.49
C LEU A 126 6.67 -10.92 -5.30
N ARG A 127 7.00 -9.70 -5.75
CA ARG A 127 6.12 -8.87 -6.57
C ARG A 127 5.72 -9.56 -7.87
N GLU A 128 6.68 -10.08 -8.63
CA GLU A 128 6.42 -10.69 -9.94
C GLU A 128 5.57 -11.97 -9.79
N GLY A 129 5.85 -12.78 -8.77
CA GLY A 129 5.05 -13.96 -8.46
C GLY A 129 3.61 -13.60 -8.10
N LEU A 130 3.43 -12.62 -7.20
CA LEU A 130 2.09 -12.15 -6.81
C LEU A 130 1.35 -11.56 -8.02
N LEU A 131 1.99 -10.68 -8.80
CA LEU A 131 1.36 -10.09 -9.97
C LEU A 131 0.93 -11.16 -10.97
N ALA A 132 1.74 -12.19 -11.23
CA ALA A 132 1.36 -13.27 -12.13
C ALA A 132 0.09 -14.00 -11.66
N ASP A 133 0.02 -14.38 -10.38
CA ASP A 133 -1.16 -15.05 -9.81
C ASP A 133 -2.39 -14.12 -9.76
N ILE A 134 -2.18 -12.83 -9.47
CA ILE A 134 -3.25 -11.82 -9.46
C ILE A 134 -3.89 -11.71 -10.84
N HIS A 135 -3.10 -11.55 -11.90
CA HIS A 135 -3.64 -11.43 -13.27
C HIS A 135 -4.35 -12.73 -13.72
N ALA A 136 -3.90 -13.89 -13.23
CA ALA A 136 -4.57 -15.16 -13.51
C ALA A 136 -5.93 -15.28 -12.80
N ARG A 137 -6.02 -14.83 -11.55
CA ARG A 137 -7.24 -14.94 -10.72
C ARG A 137 -8.24 -13.81 -10.93
N TRP A 138 -7.75 -12.60 -11.20
CA TRP A 138 -8.53 -11.38 -11.44
C TRP A 138 -8.08 -10.73 -12.75
N PRO A 139 -8.58 -11.19 -13.92
CA PRO A 139 -8.28 -10.59 -15.21
C PRO A 139 -8.69 -9.11 -15.34
N ASP A 140 -9.64 -8.68 -14.50
CA ASP A 140 -10.10 -7.29 -14.41
C ASP A 140 -9.17 -6.40 -13.55
N ALA A 141 -8.10 -6.95 -12.96
CA ALA A 141 -7.17 -6.17 -12.16
C ALA A 141 -6.41 -5.14 -13.02
N GLN A 142 -6.26 -3.92 -12.51
CA GLN A 142 -5.72 -2.80 -13.28
C GLN A 142 -4.48 -2.19 -12.62
N PRO A 143 -3.40 -1.95 -13.36
CA PRO A 143 -2.26 -1.24 -12.81
C PRO A 143 -2.67 0.19 -12.41
N LEU A 144 -2.16 0.64 -11.27
CA LEU A 144 -2.31 2.02 -10.80
C LEU A 144 -1.08 2.82 -11.24
N PRO A 145 -1.25 4.07 -11.71
CA PRO A 145 -0.12 4.92 -12.04
C PRO A 145 0.65 5.28 -10.76
N LEU A 146 1.97 5.41 -10.91
CA LEU A 146 2.85 5.85 -9.85
C LEU A 146 3.55 7.15 -10.25
N GLU A 147 3.29 8.20 -9.48
CA GLU A 147 3.94 9.49 -9.63
C GLU A 147 5.02 9.60 -8.55
N ASN A 148 6.28 9.53 -8.95
CA ASN A 148 7.42 9.54 -8.02
C ASN A 148 7.37 8.47 -6.90
N GLY A 149 6.71 7.34 -7.17
CA GLY A 149 6.53 6.26 -6.20
C GLY A 149 5.36 6.46 -5.24
N VAL A 150 4.43 7.35 -5.57
CA VAL A 150 3.17 7.57 -4.86
C VAL A 150 2.02 7.28 -5.81
N ILE A 151 0.97 6.59 -5.33
CA ILE A 151 -0.27 6.46 -6.10
C ILE A 151 -1.03 7.79 -5.96
N PRO A 152 -1.46 8.43 -7.07
CA PRO A 152 -2.34 9.58 -6.99
C PRO A 152 -3.63 9.26 -6.22
N LEU A 153 -4.22 10.28 -5.59
CA LEU A 153 -5.47 10.12 -4.87
C LEU A 153 -6.57 9.56 -5.80
N PRO A 154 -7.53 8.77 -5.29
CA PRO A 154 -8.61 8.23 -6.11
C PRO A 154 -9.35 9.28 -6.95
N GLY A 155 -9.56 10.49 -6.41
CA GLY A 155 -10.21 11.60 -7.14
C GLY A 155 -9.35 12.28 -8.20
N ASP A 156 -8.05 12.00 -8.22
CA ASP A 156 -7.09 12.50 -9.21
C ASP A 156 -6.81 11.45 -10.31
N LEU A 157 -7.51 10.31 -10.28
CA LEU A 157 -7.40 9.23 -11.25
C LEU A 157 -8.64 9.17 -12.14
N GLU A 158 -8.44 8.84 -13.39
CA GLU A 158 -9.51 8.50 -14.33
C GLU A 158 -9.22 7.15 -15.00
N ALA A 159 -10.28 6.36 -15.22
CA ALA A 159 -10.19 5.10 -15.96
C ALA A 159 -10.32 5.38 -17.46
N VAL A 160 -9.30 5.04 -18.24
CA VAL A 160 -9.24 5.21 -19.69
C VAL A 160 -8.73 3.93 -20.33
N ASP A 161 -9.49 3.41 -21.30
CA ASP A 161 -9.16 2.19 -22.05
C ASP A 161 -8.81 0.97 -21.17
N GLY A 162 -9.46 0.85 -20.01
CA GLY A 162 -9.24 -0.26 -19.07
C GLY A 162 -7.99 -0.12 -18.19
N ALA A 163 -7.42 1.08 -18.09
CA ALA A 163 -6.32 1.40 -17.19
C ALA A 163 -6.57 2.72 -16.45
N TYR A 164 -5.97 2.88 -15.27
CA TYR A 164 -5.96 4.16 -14.58
C TYR A 164 -4.88 5.08 -15.14
N ARG A 165 -5.21 6.37 -15.27
CA ARG A 165 -4.24 7.44 -15.50
C ARG A 165 -4.49 8.60 -14.54
N THR A 166 -3.42 9.30 -14.19
CA THR A 166 -3.50 10.56 -13.47
C THR A 166 -4.21 11.59 -14.35
N ILE A 167 -5.24 12.24 -13.83
CA ILE A 167 -5.93 13.33 -14.53
C ILE A 167 -4.89 14.41 -14.83
N PRO A 168 -4.72 14.84 -16.11
CA PRO A 168 -3.62 15.74 -16.48
C PRO A 168 -3.57 17.05 -15.70
N SER A 169 -4.73 17.59 -15.27
CA SER A 169 -4.78 18.81 -14.44
C SER A 169 -4.26 18.61 -13.02
N GLU A 170 -4.27 17.38 -12.51
CA GLU A 170 -3.89 17.06 -11.14
C GLU A 170 -2.44 16.58 -11.02
N ALA A 171 -1.82 16.19 -12.16
CA ALA A 171 -0.46 15.63 -12.21
C ALA A 171 0.59 16.51 -11.51
N ALA A 172 0.46 17.84 -11.59
CA ALA A 172 1.38 18.78 -10.98
C ALA A 172 1.49 18.66 -9.44
N LYS A 173 0.49 18.08 -8.76
CA LYS A 173 0.54 17.83 -7.31
C LYS A 173 1.60 16.80 -6.90
N TYR A 174 2.01 15.95 -7.83
CA TYR A 174 2.85 14.78 -7.55
C TYR A 174 4.28 14.91 -8.11
N VAL A 175 4.57 15.99 -8.83
CA VAL A 175 5.92 16.33 -9.29
C VAL A 175 6.60 17.13 -8.18
N ARG A 176 7.70 16.60 -7.63
CA ARG A 176 8.60 17.33 -6.72
C ARG A 176 9.75 17.96 -7.48
#